data_AF-A0A7Y6JT23-F1
#
_entry.id   AF-A0A7Y6JT23-F1
#
_cell.length_a   1.000
_cell.length_b   1.000
_cell.length_c   1.000
_cell.angle_alpha   90.00
_cell.angle_beta   90.00
_cell.angle_gamma   90.00
#
_symmetry.space_group_name_H-M   'P 1'
#
loop_
_entity.id
_entity.type
_entity.pdbx_description
1 polymer ?
#
loop_
_entity_poly.entity_id
_entity_poly.type
_entity_poly.pdbx_seq_one_letter_code
_entity_poly.pdbx_strand_id
1 'polypeptide(L)'
;MSNLFKKANVPYLVASSLATLTLISSLVLAVTSQVPFPLILALATLSVLVIALSCRAISSNKRMEIERSKFAEKERRLENKISLEKEAGEAANKKVGELKERLNELMKEKQGLDKKARGLDEKVVRLEAEKDNLSEEKESLEQKLEGKTNRIAELCRMVNEFQKIINAPYKQEKKSHRKQQIKELRYRQMKKLHYAQMKKSLHLKISRLCKQQLVSVNKILEKPYERTNEV
;
A
#
# COMPACT_ATOMS: atom_id res chain seq x y z
N MET A 1 62.20 21.00 64.58
CA MET A 1 61.98 20.44 65.94
C MET A 1 60.64 20.90 66.57
N SER A 2 59.62 21.29 65.79
CA SER A 2 58.38 21.92 66.29
C SER A 2 57.25 20.95 66.70
N ASN A 3 57.47 19.62 66.66
CA ASN A 3 56.44 18.62 66.99
C ASN A 3 56.33 18.25 68.48
N LEU A 4 57.20 18.79 69.35
CA LEU A 4 57.16 18.49 70.80
C LEU A 4 55.98 19.16 71.53
N PHE A 5 55.42 20.26 70.99
CA PHE A 5 54.32 21.03 71.59
C PHE A 5 52.95 20.78 70.95
N LYS A 6 52.69 19.60 70.39
CA LYS A 6 51.31 19.26 70.02
C LYS A 6 50.47 19.09 71.28
N LYS A 7 49.21 19.53 71.26
CA LYS A 7 48.26 19.45 72.40
C LYS A 7 48.14 18.04 73.00
N ALA A 8 48.39 17.00 72.20
CA ALA A 8 48.43 15.60 72.64
C ALA A 8 49.68 15.22 73.47
N ASN A 9 50.79 15.96 73.35
CA ASN A 9 52.07 15.67 73.99
C ASN A 9 52.29 16.40 75.32
N VAL A 10 51.45 17.40 75.63
CA VAL A 10 51.48 18.16 76.89
C VAL A 10 51.50 17.26 78.14
N PRO A 11 50.66 16.22 78.28
CA PRO A 11 50.72 15.34 79.46
C PRO A 11 52.00 14.53 79.55
N TYR A 12 52.68 14.24 78.42
CA TYR A 12 53.95 13.50 78.40
C TYR A 12 55.09 14.34 78.96
N LEU A 13 55.12 15.62 78.58
CA LEU A 13 56.08 16.59 79.09
C LEU A 13 55.90 16.78 80.60
N VAL A 14 54.64 16.93 81.05
CA VAL A 14 54.33 17.05 82.49
C VAL A 14 54.72 15.80 83.27
N ALA A 15 54.37 14.60 82.78
CA ALA A 15 54.70 13.35 83.47
C ALA A 15 56.20 13.07 83.53
N SER A 16 56.94 13.30 82.43
CA SER A 16 58.40 13.13 82.39
C SER A 16 59.10 14.13 83.32
N SER A 17 58.68 15.40 83.29
CA SER A 17 59.22 16.45 84.15
C SER A 17 58.98 16.12 85.62
N LEU A 18 57.76 15.68 85.96
CA LEU A 18 57.38 15.30 87.30
C LEU A 18 58.17 14.07 87.78
N ALA A 19 58.34 13.06 86.94
CA ALA A 19 59.15 11.88 87.27
C ALA A 19 60.63 12.24 87.51
N THR A 20 61.23 13.09 86.67
CA THR A 20 62.60 13.58 86.89
C THR A 20 62.72 14.42 88.15
N LEU A 21 61.74 15.29 88.42
CA LEU A 21 61.74 16.11 89.64
C LEU A 21 61.62 15.23 90.89
N THR A 22 60.80 14.18 90.83
CA THR A 22 60.61 13.23 91.93
C THR A 22 61.87 12.40 92.18
N LEU A 23 62.57 11.97 91.12
CA LEU A 23 63.86 11.27 91.23
C LEU A 23 64.95 12.18 91.81
N ILE A 24 65.07 13.41 91.32
CA ILE A 24 66.04 14.39 91.83
C ILE A 24 65.73 14.74 93.29
N SER A 25 64.46 14.96 93.63
CA SER A 25 64.04 15.24 95.01
C SER A 25 64.34 14.04 95.93
N SER A 26 64.09 12.81 95.48
CA SER A 26 64.40 11.59 96.24
C SER A 26 65.91 11.42 96.47
N LEU A 27 66.73 11.73 95.46
CA LEU A 27 68.19 11.69 95.57
C LEU A 27 68.73 12.76 96.53
N VAL A 28 68.19 13.98 96.47
CA VAL A 28 68.55 15.08 97.39
C VAL A 28 68.14 14.75 98.83
N LEU A 29 66.95 14.18 99.05
CA LEU A 29 66.49 13.75 100.37
C LEU A 29 67.33 12.59 100.94
N ALA A 30 67.79 11.67 100.09
CA ALA A 30 68.66 10.57 100.50
C ALA A 30 70.07 11.04 100.92
N VAL A 31 70.54 12.17 100.39
CA VAL A 31 71.87 12.74 100.70
C VAL A 31 71.83 13.71 101.89
N THR A 32 70.72 14.44 102.09
CA THR A 32 70.68 15.59 103.01
C THR A 32 69.88 15.37 104.30
N SER A 33 69.17 14.26 104.44
CA SER A 33 68.23 14.08 105.56
C SER A 33 68.15 12.64 106.04
N GLN A 34 68.06 12.48 107.37
CA GLN A 34 67.91 11.23 108.12
C GLN A 34 66.48 10.65 107.93
N VAL A 35 66.05 10.50 106.68
CA VAL A 35 64.72 10.02 106.30
C VAL A 35 64.72 8.50 106.37
N PRO A 36 63.73 7.86 107.01
CA PRO A 36 63.68 6.42 107.15
C PRO A 36 63.63 5.73 105.77
N PHE A 37 64.52 4.75 105.55
CA PHE A 37 64.63 3.94 104.32
C PHE A 37 63.30 3.42 103.73
N PRO A 38 62.28 3.03 104.55
CA PRO A 38 60.96 2.66 104.03
C PRO A 38 60.28 3.75 103.19
N LEU A 39 60.52 5.03 103.50
CA LEU A 39 59.93 6.16 102.77
C LEU A 39 60.52 6.29 101.36
N ILE A 40 61.84 6.11 101.24
CA ILE A 40 62.56 6.13 99.96
C ILE A 40 62.10 4.97 99.07
N LEU A 41 61.92 3.79 99.65
CA LEU A 41 61.42 2.61 98.94
C LEU A 41 59.97 2.79 98.49
N ALA A 42 59.11 3.41 99.32
CA ALA A 42 57.73 3.73 98.95
C ALA A 42 57.65 4.75 97.81
N LEU A 43 58.50 5.79 97.82
CA LEU A 43 58.60 6.76 96.73
C LEU A 43 59.09 6.14 95.41
N ALA A 44 60.05 5.21 95.48
CA ALA A 44 60.54 4.48 94.32
C ALA A 44 59.45 3.56 93.72
N THR A 45 58.70 2.83 94.55
CA THR A 45 57.59 1.98 94.07
C THR A 45 56.43 2.79 93.49
N LEU A 46 56.10 3.94 94.09
CA LEU A 46 55.14 4.90 93.53
C LEU A 46 55.61 5.45 92.18
N SER A 47 56.89 5.78 92.03
CA SER A 47 57.45 6.25 90.76
C SER A 47 57.31 5.20 89.65
N VAL A 48 57.66 3.94 89.94
CA VAL A 48 57.50 2.83 88.98
C VAL A 48 56.03 2.60 88.62
N LEU A 49 55.11 2.69 89.60
CA LEU A 49 53.68 2.54 89.35
C LEU A 49 53.12 3.68 88.47
N VAL A 50 53.54 4.92 88.71
CA VAL A 50 53.17 6.08 87.90
C VAL A 50 53.69 5.93 86.46
N ILE A 51 54.92 5.44 86.27
CA ILE A 51 55.47 5.14 84.95
C ILE A 51 54.68 4.03 84.25
N ALA A 52 54.38 2.92 84.94
CA ALA A 52 53.61 1.81 84.38
C ALA A 52 52.19 2.22 83.96
N LEU A 53 51.50 3.00 84.80
CA LEU A 53 50.18 3.56 84.48
C LEU A 53 50.25 4.56 83.31
N SER A 54 51.31 5.38 83.26
CA SER A 54 51.54 6.30 82.14
C SER A 54 51.76 5.55 80.84
N CYS A 55 52.62 4.52 80.83
CA CYS A 55 52.85 3.68 79.65
C CYS A 55 51.56 2.97 79.19
N ARG A 56 50.74 2.46 80.13
CA ARG A 56 49.44 1.84 79.82
C ARG A 56 48.49 2.85 79.17
N ALA A 57 48.34 4.04 79.76
CA ALA A 57 47.50 5.12 79.25
C ALA A 57 47.95 5.58 77.84
N ILE A 58 49.27 5.63 77.59
CA ILE A 58 49.85 5.97 76.29
C ILE A 58 49.53 4.89 75.25
N SER A 59 49.71 3.61 75.59
CA SER A 59 49.41 2.51 74.67
C SER A 59 47.92 2.45 74.34
N SER A 60 47.04 2.68 75.32
CA SER A 60 45.60 2.74 75.10
C SER A 60 45.22 3.96 74.27
N ASN A 61 45.85 5.11 74.47
CA ASN A 61 45.58 6.31 73.68
C ASN A 61 45.97 6.12 72.20
N LYS A 62 47.14 5.52 71.92
CA LYS A 62 47.55 5.14 70.56
C LYS A 62 46.56 4.17 69.92
N ARG A 63 46.08 3.17 70.67
CA ARG A 63 45.06 2.23 70.19
C ARG A 63 43.74 2.93 69.87
N MET A 64 43.26 3.82 70.74
CA MET A 64 42.06 4.61 70.49
C MET A 64 42.20 5.53 69.28
N GLU A 65 43.38 6.12 69.05
CA GLU A 65 43.63 6.98 67.90
C GLU A 65 43.56 6.19 66.58
N ILE A 66 44.08 4.95 66.56
CA ILE A 66 43.95 4.03 65.42
C ILE A 66 42.48 3.59 65.21
N GLU A 67 41.75 3.31 66.28
CA GLU A 67 40.33 2.93 66.17
C GLU A 67 39.47 4.11 65.69
N ARG A 68 39.77 5.34 66.14
CA ARG A 68 39.13 6.58 65.64
C ARG A 68 39.40 6.83 64.17
N SER A 69 40.64 6.65 63.70
CA SER A 69 40.95 6.84 62.28
C SER A 69 40.26 5.78 61.40
N LYS A 70 40.19 4.52 61.85
CA LYS A 70 39.40 3.45 61.19
C LYS A 70 37.91 3.77 61.17
N PHE A 71 37.37 4.36 62.24
CA PHE A 71 35.96 4.74 62.30
C PHE A 71 35.65 5.89 61.34
N ALA A 72 36.49 6.94 61.33
CA ALA A 72 36.35 8.06 60.41
C ALA A 72 36.48 7.62 58.93
N GLU A 73 37.34 6.64 58.64
CA GLU A 73 37.42 6.07 57.30
C GLU A 73 36.15 5.31 56.91
N LYS A 74 35.60 4.49 57.81
CA LYS A 74 34.33 3.77 57.58
C LYS A 74 33.16 4.74 57.41
N GLU A 75 33.10 5.80 58.18
CA GLU A 75 32.09 6.85 58.09
C GLU A 75 32.11 7.52 56.72
N ARG A 76 33.28 7.99 56.25
CA ARG A 76 33.44 8.54 54.90
C ARG A 76 33.05 7.53 53.81
N ARG A 77 33.41 6.26 53.97
CA ARG A 77 33.02 5.20 53.01
C ARG A 77 31.51 5.01 52.97
N LEU A 78 30.82 5.09 54.10
CA LEU A 78 29.36 4.99 54.18
C LEU A 78 28.68 6.22 53.57
N GLU A 79 29.15 7.43 53.86
CA GLU A 79 28.64 8.65 53.25
C GLU A 79 28.76 8.62 51.72
N ASN A 80 29.91 8.20 51.19
CA ASN A 80 30.12 8.05 49.75
C ASN A 80 29.19 6.99 49.13
N LYS A 81 28.86 5.91 49.85
CA LYS A 81 27.89 4.91 49.37
C LYS A 81 26.47 5.48 49.34
N ILE A 82 26.07 6.20 50.40
CA ILE A 82 24.75 6.81 50.49
C ILE A 82 24.58 7.87 49.39
N SER A 83 25.60 8.67 49.11
CA SER A 83 25.54 9.65 48.02
C SER A 83 25.41 8.98 46.65
N LEU A 84 26.19 7.91 46.39
CA LEU A 84 26.08 7.14 45.14
C LEU A 84 24.73 6.45 44.99
N GLU A 85 24.18 5.86 46.05
CA GLU A 85 22.86 5.25 46.04
C GLU A 85 21.75 6.28 45.78
N LYS A 86 21.89 7.48 46.35
CA LYS A 86 20.94 8.58 46.10
C LYS A 86 21.00 9.05 44.65
N GLU A 87 22.19 9.28 44.11
CA GLU A 87 22.38 9.64 42.70
C GLU A 87 21.84 8.56 41.75
N ALA A 88 22.11 7.28 42.06
CA ALA A 88 21.57 6.15 41.31
C ALA A 88 20.03 6.10 41.38
N GLY A 89 19.45 6.35 42.56
CA GLY A 89 18.01 6.42 42.77
C GLY A 89 17.34 7.56 42.00
N GLU A 90 17.94 8.75 41.99
CA GLU A 90 17.47 9.89 41.21
C GLU A 90 17.54 9.64 39.70
N ALA A 91 18.65 9.07 39.22
CA ALA A 91 18.81 8.66 37.83
C ALA A 91 17.80 7.58 37.41
N ALA A 92 17.54 6.61 38.28
CA ALA A 92 16.52 5.59 38.05
C ALA A 92 15.11 6.19 37.99
N ASN A 93 14.75 7.07 38.94
CA ASN A 93 13.45 7.75 38.94
C ASN A 93 13.24 8.59 37.68
N LYS A 94 14.27 9.30 37.21
CA LYS A 94 14.20 10.04 35.95
C LYS A 94 13.91 9.13 34.76
N LYS A 95 14.64 8.01 34.64
CA LYS A 95 14.40 7.02 33.57
C LYS A 95 13.00 6.40 33.64
N VAL A 96 12.50 6.12 34.84
CA VAL A 96 11.13 5.61 35.03
C VAL A 96 10.10 6.64 34.56
N GLY A 97 10.32 7.93 34.84
CA GLY A 97 9.48 9.02 34.34
C GLY A 97 9.45 9.07 32.80
N GLU A 98 10.63 9.08 32.16
CA GLU A 98 10.75 9.09 30.70
C GLU A 98 10.08 7.86 30.05
N LEU A 99 10.23 6.67 30.64
CA LEU A 99 9.58 5.46 30.15
C LEU A 99 8.05 5.53 30.28
N LYS A 100 7.54 6.12 31.37
CA LYS A 100 6.10 6.30 31.58
C LYS A 100 5.50 7.25 30.56
N GLU A 101 6.20 8.32 30.21
CA GLU A 101 5.77 9.25 29.16
C GLU A 101 5.72 8.58 27.79
N ARG A 102 6.80 7.87 27.40
CA ARG A 102 6.83 7.09 26.15
C ARG A 102 5.72 6.04 26.09
N LEU A 103 5.43 5.37 27.20
CA LEU A 103 4.35 4.39 27.27
C LEU A 103 2.98 5.05 27.02
N ASN A 104 2.75 6.24 27.58
CA ASN A 104 1.51 6.98 27.36
C ASN A 104 1.36 7.46 25.91
N GLU A 105 2.45 7.91 25.28
CA GLU A 105 2.47 8.28 23.85
C GLU A 105 2.13 7.08 22.97
N LEU A 106 2.81 5.95 23.16
CA LEU A 106 2.55 4.71 22.43
C LEU A 106 1.10 4.23 22.62
N MET A 107 0.53 4.39 23.81
CA MET A 107 -0.87 4.04 24.07
C MET A 107 -1.84 4.90 23.26
N LYS A 108 -1.57 6.21 23.14
CA LYS A 108 -2.38 7.13 22.32
C LYS A 108 -2.25 6.80 20.83
N GLU A 109 -1.04 6.52 20.36
CA GLU A 109 -0.80 6.10 18.98
C GLU A 109 -1.54 4.80 18.65
N LYS A 110 -1.44 3.80 19.52
CA LYS A 110 -2.18 2.53 19.38
C LYS A 110 -3.69 2.78 19.27
N GLN A 111 -4.27 3.59 20.16
CA GLN A 111 -5.70 3.92 20.09
C GLN A 111 -6.06 4.66 18.78
N GLY A 112 -5.17 5.51 18.27
CA GLY A 112 -5.33 6.18 16.98
C GLY A 112 -5.33 5.19 15.82
N LEU A 113 -4.41 4.22 15.83
CA LEU A 113 -4.35 3.15 14.84
C LEU A 113 -5.58 2.24 14.91
N ASP A 114 -6.05 1.86 16.11
CA ASP A 114 -7.25 1.03 16.29
C ASP A 114 -8.52 1.72 15.75
N LYS A 115 -8.61 3.06 15.85
CA LYS A 115 -9.70 3.83 15.23
C LYS A 115 -9.60 3.84 13.71
N LYS A 116 -8.39 4.01 13.16
CA LYS A 116 -8.16 3.97 11.70
C LYS A 116 -8.46 2.58 11.13
N ALA A 117 -8.05 1.52 11.81
CA ALA A 117 -8.32 0.13 11.40
C ALA A 117 -9.83 -0.11 11.30
N ARG A 118 -10.60 0.20 12.35
CA ARG A 118 -12.08 0.09 12.31
C ARG A 118 -12.70 0.92 11.19
N GLY A 119 -12.23 2.14 10.98
CA GLY A 119 -12.72 2.99 9.89
C GLY A 119 -12.40 2.44 8.49
N LEU A 120 -11.31 1.67 8.35
CA LEU A 120 -11.00 0.95 7.11
C LEU A 120 -11.88 -0.29 6.95
N ASP A 121 -12.10 -1.07 8.02
CA ASP A 121 -12.99 -2.24 7.98
C ASP A 121 -14.41 -1.85 7.54
N GLU A 122 -14.96 -0.76 8.08
CA GLU A 122 -16.26 -0.24 7.66
C GLU A 122 -16.29 0.19 6.18
N LYS A 123 -15.18 0.74 5.66
CA LYS A 123 -15.08 1.10 4.25
C LYS A 123 -15.04 -0.14 3.36
N VAL A 124 -14.32 -1.18 3.78
CA VAL A 124 -14.26 -2.46 3.06
C VAL A 124 -15.65 -3.06 2.95
N VAL A 125 -16.39 -3.17 4.06
CA VAL A 125 -17.76 -3.71 4.06
C VAL A 125 -18.69 -2.91 3.14
N ARG A 126 -18.60 -1.57 3.16
CA ARG A 126 -19.41 -0.72 2.24
C ARG A 126 -19.06 -0.96 0.77
N LEU A 127 -17.77 -1.04 0.45
CA LEU A 127 -17.31 -1.28 -0.92
C LEU A 127 -17.67 -2.67 -1.41
N GLU A 128 -17.65 -3.68 -0.55
CA GLU A 128 -18.12 -5.03 -0.88
C GLU A 128 -19.61 -5.03 -1.23
N ALA A 129 -20.44 -4.37 -0.43
CA ALA A 129 -21.87 -4.24 -0.72
C ALA A 129 -22.14 -3.47 -2.03
N GLU A 130 -21.39 -2.39 -2.30
CA GLU A 130 -21.50 -1.65 -3.56
C GLU A 130 -21.10 -2.51 -4.77
N LYS A 131 -20.02 -3.29 -4.63
CA LYS A 131 -19.56 -4.22 -5.67
C LYS A 131 -20.62 -5.28 -5.98
N ASP A 132 -21.27 -5.83 -4.96
CA ASP A 132 -22.31 -6.84 -5.14
C ASP A 132 -23.55 -6.23 -5.84
N ASN A 133 -24.00 -5.05 -5.43
CA ASN A 133 -25.09 -4.33 -6.09
C ASN A 133 -24.79 -4.02 -7.57
N LEU A 134 -23.57 -3.55 -7.88
CA LEU A 134 -23.14 -3.30 -9.26
C LEU A 134 -23.08 -4.58 -10.08
N SER A 135 -22.73 -5.71 -9.46
CA SER A 135 -22.73 -7.02 -10.12
C SER A 135 -24.15 -7.44 -10.51
N GLU A 136 -25.12 -7.26 -9.61
CA GLU A 136 -26.54 -7.55 -9.89
C GLU A 136 -27.10 -6.64 -11.00
N GLU A 137 -26.77 -5.34 -10.97
CA GLU A 137 -27.18 -4.41 -12.02
C GLU A 137 -26.61 -4.80 -13.38
N LYS A 138 -25.33 -5.19 -13.42
CA LYS A 138 -24.66 -5.67 -14.64
C LYS A 138 -25.38 -6.90 -15.20
N GLU A 139 -25.68 -7.90 -14.38
CA GLU A 139 -26.39 -9.11 -14.81
C GLU A 139 -27.78 -8.77 -15.37
N SER A 140 -28.53 -7.87 -14.72
CA SER A 140 -29.82 -7.40 -15.22
C SER A 140 -29.72 -6.70 -16.58
N LEU A 141 -28.67 -5.89 -16.78
CA LEU A 141 -28.43 -5.21 -18.05
C LEU A 141 -28.03 -6.19 -19.17
N GLU A 142 -27.21 -7.19 -18.86
CA GLU A 142 -26.84 -8.25 -19.81
C GLU A 142 -28.07 -9.03 -20.28
N GLN A 143 -28.97 -9.44 -19.36
CA GLN A 143 -30.22 -10.10 -19.72
C GLN A 143 -31.13 -9.22 -20.60
N LYS A 144 -31.25 -7.93 -20.28
CA LYS A 144 -32.02 -6.97 -21.11
C LYS A 144 -31.42 -6.82 -22.50
N LEU A 145 -30.09 -6.79 -22.61
CA LEU A 145 -29.38 -6.69 -23.88
C LEU A 145 -29.58 -7.93 -24.73
N GLU A 146 -29.49 -9.12 -24.14
CA GLU A 146 -29.78 -10.38 -24.81
C GLU A 146 -31.22 -10.42 -25.34
N GLY A 147 -32.20 -10.04 -24.50
CA GLY A 147 -33.60 -9.94 -24.91
C GLY A 147 -33.82 -8.99 -26.09
N LYS A 148 -33.16 -7.83 -26.10
CA LYS A 148 -33.19 -6.89 -27.24
C LYS A 148 -32.54 -7.48 -28.49
N THR A 149 -31.42 -8.18 -28.34
CA THR A 149 -30.70 -8.84 -29.44
C THR A 149 -31.57 -9.89 -30.12
N ASN A 150 -32.25 -10.72 -29.33
CA ASN A 150 -33.19 -11.72 -29.84
C ASN A 150 -34.34 -11.07 -30.62
N ARG A 151 -34.91 -9.98 -30.09
CA ARG A 151 -35.98 -9.25 -30.77
C ARG A 151 -35.52 -8.62 -32.10
N ILE A 152 -34.29 -8.10 -32.16
CA ILE A 152 -33.71 -7.60 -33.41
C ILE A 152 -33.56 -8.75 -34.41
N ALA A 153 -33.07 -9.91 -33.99
CA ALA A 153 -32.93 -11.07 -34.87
C ALA A 153 -34.28 -11.52 -35.45
N GLU A 154 -35.34 -11.52 -34.65
CA GLU A 154 -36.71 -11.80 -35.11
C GLU A 154 -37.20 -10.77 -36.13
N LEU A 155 -37.01 -9.47 -35.85
CA LEU A 155 -37.35 -8.40 -36.78
C LEU A 155 -36.61 -8.57 -38.11
N CYS A 156 -35.30 -8.87 -38.08
CA CYS A 156 -34.51 -9.11 -39.28
C CYS A 156 -35.05 -10.31 -40.09
N ARG A 157 -35.47 -11.39 -39.43
CA ARG A 157 -36.11 -12.53 -40.11
C ARG A 157 -37.41 -12.10 -40.79
N MET A 158 -38.28 -11.36 -40.09
CA MET A 158 -39.53 -10.87 -40.67
C MET A 158 -39.30 -9.94 -41.86
N VAL A 159 -38.35 -9.00 -41.76
CA VAL A 159 -37.97 -8.12 -42.88
C VAL A 159 -37.50 -8.92 -44.08
N ASN A 160 -36.68 -9.95 -43.87
CA ASN A 160 -36.22 -10.83 -44.95
C ASN A 160 -37.36 -11.59 -45.62
N GLU A 161 -38.33 -12.08 -44.85
CA GLU A 161 -39.53 -12.74 -45.40
C GLU A 161 -40.41 -11.76 -46.18
N PHE A 162 -40.66 -10.56 -45.65
CA PHE A 162 -41.37 -9.51 -46.40
C PHE A 162 -40.65 -9.14 -47.69
N GLN A 163 -39.32 -9.05 -47.65
CA GLN A 163 -38.51 -8.77 -48.84
C GLN A 163 -38.65 -9.88 -49.89
N LYS A 164 -38.74 -11.16 -49.50
CA LYS A 164 -39.04 -12.25 -50.43
C LYS A 164 -40.44 -12.13 -51.03
N ILE A 165 -41.44 -11.83 -50.19
CA ILE A 165 -42.84 -11.66 -50.60
C ILE A 165 -42.98 -10.51 -51.60
N ILE A 166 -42.29 -9.38 -51.40
CA ILE A 166 -42.34 -8.23 -52.31
C ILE A 166 -41.61 -8.51 -53.63
N ASN A 167 -40.45 -9.18 -53.58
CA ASN A 167 -39.64 -9.40 -54.77
C ASN A 167 -40.18 -10.48 -55.72
N ALA A 168 -40.90 -11.48 -55.20
CA ALA A 168 -41.51 -12.54 -56.00
C ALA A 168 -42.50 -12.02 -57.07
N PRO A 169 -43.54 -11.24 -56.73
CA PRO A 169 -44.50 -10.71 -57.69
C PRO A 169 -43.85 -9.72 -58.65
N TYR A 170 -42.93 -8.87 -58.20
CA TYR A 170 -42.19 -7.97 -59.09
C TYR A 170 -41.44 -8.73 -60.21
N LYS A 171 -40.77 -9.84 -59.86
CA LYS A 171 -40.12 -10.72 -60.84
C LYS A 171 -41.12 -11.40 -61.76
N GLN A 172 -42.27 -11.83 -61.24
CA GLN A 172 -43.33 -12.49 -62.01
C GLN A 172 -43.99 -11.53 -63.01
N GLU A 173 -44.34 -10.33 -62.57
CA GLU A 173 -44.95 -9.28 -63.39
C GLU A 173 -44.02 -8.87 -64.53
N LYS A 174 -42.73 -8.63 -64.23
CA LYS A 174 -41.71 -8.33 -65.24
C LYS A 174 -41.59 -9.46 -66.28
N LYS A 175 -41.67 -10.72 -65.87
CA LYS A 175 -41.68 -11.87 -66.79
C LYS A 175 -42.96 -11.91 -67.63
N SER A 176 -44.12 -11.65 -67.02
CA SER A 176 -45.42 -11.61 -67.71
C SER A 176 -45.44 -10.50 -68.78
N HIS A 177 -45.01 -9.29 -68.41
CA HIS A 177 -44.92 -8.15 -69.31
C HIS A 177 -43.99 -8.44 -70.51
N ARG A 178 -42.80 -9.02 -70.27
CA ARG A 178 -41.91 -9.47 -71.36
C ARG A 178 -42.56 -10.50 -72.28
N LYS A 179 -43.29 -11.48 -71.73
CA LYS A 179 -44.02 -12.48 -72.54
C LYS A 179 -45.10 -11.83 -73.40
N GLN A 180 -45.82 -10.84 -72.87
CA GLN A 180 -46.84 -10.10 -73.61
C GLN A 180 -46.22 -9.28 -74.75
N GLN A 181 -45.15 -8.53 -74.49
CA GLN A 181 -44.42 -7.81 -75.53
C GLN A 181 -43.95 -8.73 -76.67
N ILE A 182 -43.41 -9.91 -76.33
CA ILE A 182 -42.99 -10.91 -77.35
C ILE A 182 -44.18 -11.39 -78.18
N LYS A 183 -45.33 -11.68 -77.56
CA LYS A 183 -46.55 -12.07 -78.28
C LYS A 183 -47.01 -10.98 -79.25
N GLU A 184 -47.04 -9.73 -78.80
CA GLU A 184 -47.41 -8.59 -79.66
C GLU A 184 -46.44 -8.41 -80.83
N LEU A 185 -45.13 -8.51 -80.59
CA LEU A 185 -44.12 -8.43 -81.64
C LEU A 185 -44.29 -9.54 -82.68
N ARG A 186 -44.55 -10.79 -82.24
CA ARG A 186 -44.82 -11.92 -83.13
C ARG A 186 -46.08 -11.69 -83.96
N TYR A 187 -47.16 -11.19 -83.35
CA TYR A 187 -48.39 -10.86 -84.08
C TYR A 187 -48.16 -9.78 -85.15
N ARG A 188 -47.42 -8.71 -84.80
CA ARG A 188 -47.04 -7.67 -85.77
C ARG A 188 -46.21 -8.24 -86.92
N GLN A 189 -45.24 -9.11 -86.63
CA GLN A 189 -44.42 -9.78 -87.65
C GLN A 189 -45.25 -10.68 -88.56
N MET A 190 -46.14 -11.51 -87.99
CA MET A 190 -47.03 -12.37 -88.76
C MET A 190 -47.96 -11.56 -89.68
N LYS A 191 -48.56 -10.48 -89.18
CA LYS A 191 -49.41 -9.60 -90.00
C LYS A 191 -48.64 -8.99 -91.17
N LYS A 192 -47.40 -8.54 -90.94
CA LYS A 192 -46.51 -8.03 -92.02
C LYS A 192 -46.21 -9.12 -93.05
N LEU A 193 -45.90 -10.34 -92.61
CA LEU A 193 -45.64 -11.48 -93.49
C LEU A 193 -46.87 -11.84 -94.33
N HIS A 194 -48.05 -11.92 -93.70
CA HIS A 194 -49.31 -12.19 -94.38
C HIS A 194 -49.63 -11.14 -95.44
N TYR A 195 -49.48 -9.85 -95.11
CA TYR A 195 -49.65 -8.76 -96.07
C TYR A 195 -48.66 -8.86 -97.24
N ALA A 196 -47.39 -9.17 -96.97
CA ALA A 196 -46.38 -9.38 -98.01
C ALA A 196 -46.73 -10.58 -98.92
N GLN A 197 -47.21 -11.68 -98.36
CA GLN A 197 -47.67 -12.85 -99.11
C GLN A 197 -48.89 -12.52 -99.99
N MET A 198 -49.88 -11.82 -99.45
CA MET A 198 -51.05 -11.35 -100.21
C MET A 198 -50.63 -10.43 -101.36
N LYS A 199 -49.74 -9.46 -101.10
CA LYS A 199 -49.22 -8.53 -102.12
C LYS A 199 -48.50 -9.30 -103.24
N LYS A 200 -47.66 -10.28 -102.89
CA LYS A 200 -46.98 -11.15 -103.86
C LYS A 200 -47.96 -11.97 -104.70
N SER A 201 -48.98 -12.55 -104.07
CA SER A 201 -50.04 -13.32 -104.76
C SER A 201 -50.84 -12.44 -105.74
N LEU A 202 -51.23 -11.23 -105.31
CA LEU A 202 -51.92 -10.27 -106.16
C LEU A 202 -51.07 -9.85 -107.35
N HIS A 203 -49.79 -9.54 -107.13
CA HIS A 203 -48.85 -9.21 -108.20
C HIS A 203 -48.69 -10.36 -109.21
N LEU A 204 -48.60 -11.60 -108.75
CA LEU A 204 -48.59 -12.79 -109.63
C LEU A 204 -49.88 -12.92 -110.43
N LYS A 205 -51.05 -12.68 -109.82
CA LYS A 205 -52.36 -12.74 -110.48
C LYS A 205 -52.49 -11.66 -111.56
N ILE A 206 -52.10 -10.42 -111.26
CA ILE A 206 -52.06 -9.31 -112.22
C ILE A 206 -51.13 -9.65 -113.39
N SER A 207 -49.91 -10.12 -113.11
CA SER A 207 -48.95 -10.50 -114.15
C SER A 207 -49.48 -11.58 -115.10
N ARG A 208 -50.18 -12.60 -114.57
CA ARG A 208 -50.85 -13.63 -115.39
C ARG A 208 -51.95 -13.05 -116.27
N LEU A 209 -52.82 -12.19 -115.71
CA LEU A 209 -53.89 -11.53 -116.47
C LEU A 209 -53.32 -10.64 -117.59
N CYS A 210 -52.28 -9.86 -117.32
CA CYS A 210 -51.59 -9.07 -118.35
C CYS A 210 -51.02 -9.94 -119.46
N LYS A 211 -50.36 -11.07 -119.13
CA LYS A 211 -49.88 -12.03 -120.13
C LYS A 211 -51.01 -12.61 -120.97
N GLN A 212 -52.13 -13.00 -120.36
CA GLN A 212 -53.30 -13.51 -121.08
C GLN A 212 -53.90 -12.45 -122.02
N GLN A 213 -54.04 -11.21 -121.57
CA GLN A 213 -54.52 -10.10 -122.42
C GLN A 213 -53.58 -9.83 -123.60
N LEU A 214 -52.27 -9.85 -123.37
CA LEU A 214 -51.27 -9.63 -124.43
C LEU A 214 -51.31 -10.74 -125.50
N VAL A 215 -51.50 -11.99 -125.10
CA VAL A 215 -51.72 -13.11 -126.05
C VAL A 215 -53.01 -12.91 -126.85
N SER A 216 -54.11 -12.50 -126.20
CA SER A 216 -55.38 -12.22 -126.88
C SER A 216 -55.25 -11.07 -127.90
N VAL A 217 -54.54 -9.99 -127.55
CA VAL A 217 -54.30 -8.85 -128.46
C VAL A 217 -53.43 -9.26 -129.64
N ASN A 218 -52.34 -10.00 -129.41
CA ASN A 218 -51.48 -10.48 -130.49
C ASN A 218 -52.25 -11.38 -131.47
N LYS A 219 -53.14 -12.24 -130.97
CA LYS A 219 -54.00 -13.08 -131.81
C LYS A 219 -54.98 -12.27 -132.67
N ILE A 220 -55.40 -11.09 -132.22
CA ILE A 220 -56.23 -10.17 -133.01
C ILE A 220 -55.37 -9.49 -134.09
N LEU A 221 -54.15 -9.07 -133.76
CA LEU A 221 -53.23 -8.39 -134.69
C LEU A 221 -52.64 -9.33 -135.77
N GLU A 222 -52.49 -10.61 -135.48
CA GLU A 222 -52.03 -11.63 -136.44
C GLU A 222 -53.12 -12.10 -137.42
N LYS A 223 -54.35 -11.57 -137.35
CA LYS A 223 -55.30 -11.75 -138.44
C LYS A 223 -54.74 -11.08 -139.70
N PRO A 224 -54.52 -11.82 -140.80
CA PRO A 224 -53.99 -11.23 -142.03
C PRO A 224 -54.91 -10.10 -142.47
N TYR A 225 -54.32 -8.92 -142.68
CA TYR A 225 -54.89 -7.89 -143.53
C TYR A 225 -55.07 -8.53 -144.91
N GLU A 226 -56.23 -9.13 -145.16
CA GLU A 226 -56.68 -9.42 -146.52
C GLU A 226 -56.90 -8.08 -147.20
N ARG A 227 -55.82 -7.63 -147.83
CA ARG A 227 -55.76 -6.52 -148.76
C ARG A 227 -56.48 -7.00 -150.03
N THR A 228 -57.80 -6.87 -150.07
CA THR A 228 -58.54 -6.92 -151.34
C THR A 228 -58.25 -5.62 -152.08
N ASN A 229 -57.26 -5.71 -152.97
CA ASN A 229 -57.18 -4.90 -154.17
C ASN A 229 -58.31 -5.34 -155.12
N GLU A 230 -59.23 -4.44 -155.46
CA GLU A 230 -60.12 -4.41 -156.63
C GLU A 230 -60.64 -2.96 -156.64
N VAL A 231 -60.14 -2.08 -157.53
CA VAL A 231 -60.68 -1.77 -158.88
C VAL A 231 -62.18 -1.56 -158.85
#